data_AF-A0A920NPM9-F1
#
_entry.id   AF-A0A920NPM9-F1
#
_cell.length_a   1.000
_cell.length_b   1.000
_cell.length_c   1.000
_cell.angle_alpha   90.00
_cell.angle_beta   90.00
_cell.angle_gamma   90.00
#
_symmetry.space_group_name_H-M   'P 1'
#
loop_
_entity.id
_entity.type
_entity.pdbx_description
1 polymer ?
#
loop_
_entity_poly.entity_id
_entity_poly.type
_entity_poly.pdbx_seq_one_letter_code
_entity_poly.pdbx_strand_id
1 'polypeptide(L)'
;MVFWFIFDLLTITTGLYAKFALDISGPLFAFPMLGMEILPPIIFGLFIVGILATIMSTVDSLGFISAITFGRDIMWRIQVTEAGKTPVMDRTMTPMVQKGLFVMAFLALALAVTVPSVVRLWYVTGSIIVPGLLLPFLMTFRTNHSIPVNIIQLMTLPVMISIIWFILGNLTGGYPFDLSLLPRAVTSLIILVLGIKCARNQKIILIKLERWATLIMRILIKYIFL
;
A
#
# COMPACT_ATOMS: atom_id res chain seq x y z
N MET A 1 21.36 0.82 15.04
CA MET A 1 21.73 2.09 14.38
C MET A 1 22.96 1.95 13.49
N VAL A 2 24.11 1.43 13.99
CA VAL A 2 25.35 1.31 13.19
C VAL A 2 25.16 0.53 11.88
N PHE A 3 24.49 -0.63 11.92
CA PHE A 3 24.25 -1.43 10.71
C PHE A 3 23.40 -0.72 9.64
N TRP A 4 22.41 0.07 10.05
CA TRP A 4 21.60 0.87 9.14
C TRP A 4 22.44 1.97 8.47
N PHE A 5 23.26 2.65 9.26
CA PHE A 5 24.16 3.67 8.73
C PHE A 5 25.17 3.09 7.72
N ILE A 6 25.77 1.94 8.03
CA ILE A 6 26.70 1.26 7.12
C ILE A 6 25.99 0.85 5.83
N PHE A 7 24.78 0.30 5.94
CA PHE A 7 23.97 -0.09 4.78
C PHE A 7 23.65 1.11 3.87
N ASP A 8 23.20 2.22 4.44
CA ASP A 8 22.90 3.44 3.69
C ASP A 8 24.16 4.00 3.02
N LEU A 9 25.29 4.01 3.73
CA LEU A 9 26.56 4.45 3.18
C LEU A 9 27.00 3.57 2.00
N LEU A 10 26.92 2.24 2.14
CA LEU A 10 27.27 1.31 1.07
C LEU A 10 26.36 1.49 -0.16
N THR A 11 25.05 1.61 0.03
CA THR A 11 24.11 1.75 -1.09
C THR A 11 24.26 3.08 -1.82
N ILE A 12 24.43 4.19 -1.08
CA ILE A 12 24.61 5.52 -1.67
C ILE A 12 25.95 5.60 -2.43
N THR A 13 27.05 5.17 -1.82
CA THR A 13 28.38 5.22 -2.45
C THR A 13 28.43 4.34 -3.70
N THR A 14 27.88 3.12 -3.64
CA THR A 14 27.81 2.21 -4.80
C THR A 14 26.95 2.78 -5.92
N GLY A 15 25.80 3.38 -5.59
CA GLY A 15 24.92 4.02 -6.59
C GLY A 15 25.55 5.24 -7.27
N LEU A 16 26.24 6.10 -6.50
CA LEU A 16 27.01 7.22 -7.04
C LEU A 16 28.16 6.75 -7.92
N TYR A 17 28.89 5.72 -7.49
CA TYR A 17 30.00 5.14 -8.25
C TYR A 17 29.50 4.54 -9.58
N ALA A 18 28.39 3.79 -9.56
CA ALA A 18 27.79 3.25 -10.79
C ALA A 18 27.42 4.35 -11.79
N LYS A 19 26.80 5.44 -11.32
CA LYS A 19 26.43 6.59 -12.18
C LYS A 19 27.66 7.26 -12.81
N PHE A 20 28.78 7.32 -12.09
CA PHE A 20 30.00 7.93 -12.59
C PHE A 20 30.75 7.03 -13.58
N ALA A 21 30.79 5.72 -13.31
CA ALA A 21 31.59 4.77 -14.08
C ALA A 21 30.88 4.22 -15.34
N LEU A 22 29.54 4.21 -15.37
CA LEU A 22 28.75 3.58 -16.44
C LEU A 22 27.70 4.55 -16.99
N ASP A 23 27.45 4.46 -18.30
CA ASP A 23 26.29 5.12 -18.93
C ASP A 23 25.06 4.23 -18.79
N ILE A 24 24.26 4.49 -17.75
CA ILE A 24 23.18 3.60 -17.31
C ILE A 24 21.86 4.05 -17.95
N SER A 25 21.29 3.23 -18.82
CA SER A 25 19.98 3.48 -19.44
C SER A 25 18.79 3.30 -18.48
N GLY A 26 18.95 2.51 -17.42
CA GLY A 26 17.89 2.21 -16.44
C GLY A 26 18.40 2.19 -14.99
N PRO A 27 17.89 3.06 -14.07
CA PRO A 27 18.39 3.16 -12.69
C PRO A 27 18.32 1.86 -11.88
N LEU A 28 17.38 0.97 -12.19
CA LEU A 28 17.18 -0.30 -11.50
C LEU A 28 18.35 -1.28 -11.74
N PHE A 29 19.02 -1.19 -12.88
CA PHE A 29 20.08 -2.11 -13.28
C PHE A 29 21.48 -1.66 -12.84
N ALA A 30 21.59 -0.50 -12.19
CA ALA A 30 22.87 0.07 -11.77
C ALA A 30 23.72 -0.91 -10.93
N PHE A 31 23.11 -1.59 -9.96
CA PHE A 31 23.81 -2.54 -9.08
C PHE A 31 24.24 -3.82 -9.80
N PRO A 32 23.37 -4.54 -10.55
CA PRO A 32 23.79 -5.69 -11.33
C PRO A 32 24.83 -5.37 -12.39
N MET A 33 24.71 -4.24 -13.10
CA MET A 33 25.67 -3.82 -14.13
C MET A 33 27.04 -3.52 -13.52
N LEU A 34 27.08 -2.83 -12.38
CA LEU A 34 28.34 -2.58 -11.68
C LEU A 34 28.97 -3.88 -11.16
N GLY A 35 28.17 -4.79 -10.64
CA GLY A 35 28.64 -6.11 -10.19
C GLY A 35 29.27 -6.92 -11.34
N MET A 36 28.70 -6.83 -12.54
CA MET A 36 29.22 -7.54 -13.72
C MET A 36 30.61 -7.03 -14.14
N GLU A 37 30.86 -5.73 -13.99
CA GLU A 37 32.13 -5.11 -14.39
C GLU A 37 33.26 -5.37 -13.38
N ILE A 38 32.92 -5.42 -12.08
CA ILE A 38 33.94 -5.46 -11.00
C ILE A 38 34.18 -6.88 -10.48
N LEU A 39 33.16 -7.74 -10.44
CA LEU A 39 33.24 -9.02 -9.74
C LEU A 39 33.77 -10.16 -10.62
N PRO A 40 34.62 -11.05 -10.09
CA PRO A 40 34.95 -12.30 -10.76
C PRO A 40 33.70 -13.15 -11.04
N PRO A 41 33.69 -14.00 -12.09
CA PRO A 41 32.48 -14.70 -12.54
C PRO A 41 31.76 -15.52 -11.45
N ILE A 42 32.52 -16.21 -10.59
CA ILE A 42 31.96 -17.05 -9.52
C ILE A 42 31.25 -16.20 -8.45
N ILE A 43 31.89 -15.09 -8.05
CA ILE A 43 31.37 -14.19 -7.01
C ILE A 43 30.18 -13.41 -7.55
N PHE A 44 30.21 -13.01 -8.83
CA PHE A 44 29.08 -12.39 -9.50
C PHE A 44 27.85 -13.31 -9.52
N GLY A 45 28.04 -14.61 -9.82
CA GLY A 45 26.97 -15.60 -9.74
C GLY A 45 26.35 -15.68 -8.35
N LEU A 46 27.17 -15.75 -7.30
CA LEU A 46 26.69 -15.77 -5.90
C LEU A 46 25.96 -14.48 -5.52
N PHE A 47 26.44 -13.33 -6.00
CA PHE A 47 25.80 -12.03 -5.81
C PHE A 47 24.38 -11.99 -6.43
N ILE A 48 24.23 -12.42 -7.69
CA ILE A 48 22.92 -12.47 -8.35
C ILE A 48 21.98 -13.46 -7.67
N VAL A 49 22.48 -14.65 -7.30
CA VAL A 49 21.69 -15.64 -6.56
C VAL A 49 21.23 -15.06 -5.22
N GLY A 50 22.06 -14.30 -4.51
CA GLY A 50 21.68 -13.63 -3.26
C GLY A 50 20.57 -12.60 -3.44
N ILE A 51 20.64 -11.77 -4.48
CA ILE A 51 19.57 -10.81 -4.82
C ILE A 51 18.26 -11.56 -5.13
N LEU A 52 18.32 -12.59 -5.99
CA LEU A 52 17.16 -13.38 -6.37
C LEU A 52 16.55 -14.12 -5.17
N ALA A 53 17.37 -14.70 -4.30
CA ALA A 53 16.92 -15.37 -3.08
C ALA A 53 16.19 -14.40 -2.15
N THR A 54 16.73 -13.18 -1.99
CA THR A 54 16.10 -12.13 -1.19
C THR A 54 14.74 -11.73 -1.78
N ILE A 55 14.68 -11.50 -3.10
CA ILE A 55 13.43 -11.18 -3.80
C ILE A 55 12.41 -12.31 -3.64
N MET A 56 12.82 -13.57 -3.84
CA MET A 56 11.93 -14.72 -3.70
C MET A 56 11.35 -14.84 -2.28
N SER A 57 12.19 -14.63 -1.25
CA SER A 57 11.74 -14.68 0.14
C SER A 57 10.77 -13.55 0.52
N THR A 58 10.96 -12.35 -0.06
CA THR A 58 10.08 -11.20 0.18
C THR A 58 8.76 -11.35 -0.56
N VAL A 59 8.77 -11.85 -1.80
CA VAL A 59 7.57 -12.13 -2.59
C VAL A 59 6.72 -13.21 -1.93
N ASP A 60 7.34 -14.30 -1.45
CA ASP A 60 6.61 -15.38 -0.77
C ASP A 60 5.94 -14.88 0.52
N SER A 61 6.71 -14.22 1.40
CA SER A 61 6.19 -13.71 2.68
C SER A 61 5.13 -12.61 2.52
N LEU A 62 5.37 -11.60 1.69
CA LEU A 62 4.40 -10.51 1.45
C LEU A 62 3.19 -10.98 0.65
N GLY A 63 3.39 -11.91 -0.29
CA GLY A 63 2.31 -12.55 -1.04
C GLY A 63 1.37 -13.33 -0.12
N PHE A 64 1.94 -14.11 0.81
CA PHE A 64 1.17 -14.87 1.78
C PHE A 64 0.40 -13.98 2.77
N ILE A 65 1.03 -12.93 3.31
CA ILE A 65 0.36 -11.96 4.19
C ILE A 65 -0.82 -11.29 3.47
N SER A 66 -0.62 -10.88 2.22
CA SER A 66 -1.66 -10.26 1.39
C SER A 66 -2.81 -11.24 1.12
N ALA A 67 -2.49 -12.50 0.83
CA ALA A 67 -3.45 -13.57 0.60
C ALA A 67 -4.32 -13.86 1.83
N ILE A 68 -3.74 -13.88 3.03
CA ILE A 68 -4.50 -14.03 4.29
C ILE A 68 -5.39 -12.81 4.52
N THR A 69 -4.84 -11.61 4.37
CA THR A 69 -5.59 -10.37 4.60
C THR A 69 -6.81 -10.28 3.67
N PHE A 70 -6.62 -10.55 2.38
CA PHE A 70 -7.71 -10.49 1.41
C PHE A 70 -8.66 -11.71 1.51
N GLY A 71 -8.09 -12.91 1.55
CA GLY A 71 -8.86 -14.16 1.53
C GLY A 71 -9.62 -14.42 2.83
N ARG A 72 -8.97 -14.24 4.00
CA ARG A 72 -9.60 -14.48 5.29
C ARG A 72 -10.24 -13.23 5.86
N ASP A 73 -9.58 -12.06 5.85
CA ASP A 73 -10.12 -10.93 6.61
C ASP A 73 -11.19 -10.15 5.84
N ILE A 74 -11.13 -10.15 4.49
CA ILE A 74 -12.13 -9.49 3.63
C ILE A 74 -13.17 -10.50 3.13
N MET A 75 -12.76 -11.52 2.38
CA MET A 75 -13.69 -12.41 1.66
C MET A 75 -14.55 -13.27 2.59
N TRP A 76 -13.99 -13.81 3.68
CA TRP A 76 -14.77 -14.56 4.68
C TRP A 76 -15.80 -13.69 5.39
N ARG A 77 -15.44 -12.47 5.83
CA ARG A 77 -16.35 -11.57 6.54
C ARG A 77 -17.57 -11.20 5.70
N ILE A 78 -17.38 -11.02 4.39
CA ILE A 78 -18.47 -10.72 3.46
C ILE A 78 -19.41 -11.92 3.30
N GLN A 79 -18.87 -13.14 3.15
CA GLN A 79 -19.68 -14.35 2.99
C GLN A 79 -20.48 -14.72 4.25
N VAL A 80 -19.91 -14.53 5.44
CA VAL A 80 -20.63 -14.74 6.72
C VAL A 80 -21.79 -13.75 6.87
N THR A 81 -21.63 -12.53 6.36
CA THR A 81 -22.70 -11.50 6.38
C THR A 81 -23.85 -11.83 5.43
N GLU A 82 -23.58 -12.45 4.28
CA GLU A 82 -24.63 -12.84 3.32
C GLU A 82 -25.34 -14.14 3.66
N ALA A 83 -24.65 -15.10 4.28
CA ALA A 83 -25.21 -16.44 4.47
C ALA A 83 -26.09 -16.60 5.73
N GLY A 84 -26.07 -15.67 6.68
CA GLY A 84 -26.86 -15.73 7.92
C GLY A 84 -26.65 -17.00 8.77
N LYS A 85 -25.64 -17.80 8.47
CA LYS A 85 -25.34 -19.10 9.09
C LYS A 85 -24.12 -18.98 10.00
N THR A 86 -24.20 -19.57 11.19
CA THR A 86 -23.07 -19.73 12.10
C THR A 86 -21.96 -20.52 11.42
N PRO A 87 -20.71 -20.01 11.38
CA PRO A 87 -19.67 -20.60 10.54
C PRO A 87 -19.07 -21.85 11.17
N VAL A 88 -19.00 -22.94 10.41
CA VAL A 88 -18.16 -24.10 10.72
C VAL A 88 -16.71 -23.69 10.43
N MET A 89 -15.95 -23.40 11.49
CA MET A 89 -14.72 -22.60 11.44
C MET A 89 -13.51 -23.25 10.73
N ASP A 90 -13.45 -24.56 10.53
CA ASP A 90 -12.13 -25.19 10.28
C ASP A 90 -11.86 -25.73 8.87
N ARG A 91 -12.87 -25.90 7.99
CA ARG A 91 -12.65 -26.54 6.66
C ARG A 91 -12.59 -25.59 5.46
N THR A 92 -12.98 -24.33 5.62
CA THR A 92 -13.11 -23.37 4.51
C THR A 92 -12.03 -22.28 4.49
N MET A 93 -11.15 -22.21 5.49
CA MET A 93 -10.11 -21.17 5.55
C MET A 93 -9.01 -21.36 4.51
N THR A 94 -8.53 -22.60 4.32
CA THR A 94 -7.45 -22.90 3.35
C THR A 94 -7.83 -22.55 1.90
N PRO A 95 -9.02 -22.91 1.36
CA PRO A 95 -9.36 -22.53 -0.01
C PRO A 95 -9.58 -21.02 -0.18
N MET A 96 -9.94 -20.29 0.89
CA MET A 96 -10.09 -18.83 0.81
C MET A 96 -8.76 -18.11 0.73
N VAL A 97 -7.76 -18.55 1.49
CA VAL A 97 -6.40 -17.99 1.38
C VAL A 97 -5.80 -18.30 0.01
N GLN A 98 -6.03 -19.51 -0.53
CA GLN A 98 -5.60 -19.86 -1.89
C GLN A 98 -6.24 -18.96 -2.96
N LYS A 99 -7.55 -18.71 -2.87
CA LYS A 99 -8.23 -17.75 -3.75
C LYS A 99 -7.69 -16.32 -3.56
N GLY A 100 -7.43 -15.91 -2.32
CA GLY A 100 -6.83 -14.62 -2.01
C GLY A 100 -5.44 -14.47 -2.61
N LEU A 101 -4.62 -15.52 -2.60
CA LEU A 101 -3.29 -15.54 -3.22
C LEU A 101 -3.38 -15.30 -4.73
N PHE A 102 -4.29 -16.00 -5.41
CA PHE A 102 -4.49 -15.83 -6.85
C PHE A 102 -4.91 -14.39 -7.21
N VAL A 103 -5.90 -13.85 -6.49
CA VAL A 103 -6.39 -12.48 -6.72
C VAL A 103 -5.31 -11.43 -6.44
N MET A 104 -4.59 -11.55 -5.33
CA MET A 104 -3.53 -10.62 -4.97
C MET A 104 -2.33 -10.70 -5.91
N ALA A 105 -1.95 -11.90 -6.36
CA ALA A 105 -0.90 -12.09 -7.35
C ALA A 105 -1.27 -11.44 -8.70
N PHE A 106 -2.51 -11.63 -9.16
CA PHE A 106 -3.00 -10.97 -10.36
C PHE A 106 -2.98 -9.45 -10.24
N LEU A 107 -3.45 -8.91 -9.11
CA LEU A 107 -3.48 -7.47 -8.86
C LEU A 107 -2.05 -6.88 -8.77
N ALA A 108 -1.13 -7.59 -8.13
CA ALA A 108 0.28 -7.20 -8.07
C ALA A 108 0.92 -7.16 -9.47
N LEU A 109 0.67 -8.17 -10.30
CA LEU A 109 1.16 -8.22 -11.67
C LEU A 109 0.57 -7.09 -12.53
N ALA A 110 -0.73 -6.82 -12.41
CA ALA A 110 -1.38 -5.71 -13.11
C ALA A 110 -0.79 -4.35 -12.72
N LEU A 111 -0.51 -4.12 -11.43
CA LEU A 111 0.15 -2.90 -10.97
C LEU A 111 1.60 -2.80 -11.44
N ALA A 112 2.33 -3.91 -11.48
CA ALA A 112 3.71 -3.95 -11.94
C ALA A 112 3.83 -3.61 -13.44
N VAL A 113 2.88 -4.07 -14.26
CA VAL A 113 2.87 -3.77 -15.71
C VAL A 113 2.44 -2.33 -16.01
N THR A 114 1.51 -1.78 -15.22
CA THR A 114 0.96 -0.44 -15.48
C THR A 114 1.88 0.70 -15.04
N VAL A 115 2.72 0.49 -14.02
CA VAL A 115 3.61 1.54 -13.49
C VAL A 115 5.07 1.17 -13.71
N PRO A 116 5.76 1.78 -14.70
CA PRO A 116 7.12 1.40 -15.11
C PRO A 116 8.21 1.82 -14.10
N SER A 117 7.85 2.41 -12.97
CA SER A 117 8.78 2.88 -11.94
C SER A 117 8.38 2.34 -10.56
N VAL A 118 9.28 1.53 -9.98
CA VAL A 118 9.13 0.99 -8.61
C VAL A 118 9.04 2.12 -7.59
N VAL A 119 9.88 3.14 -7.72
CA VAL A 119 9.90 4.29 -6.82
C VAL A 119 8.55 5.01 -6.86
N ARG A 120 7.97 5.19 -8.05
CA ARG A 120 6.63 5.79 -8.21
C ARG A 120 5.54 4.95 -7.54
N LEU A 121 5.58 3.62 -7.66
CA LEU A 121 4.63 2.71 -6.99
C LEU A 121 4.63 2.91 -5.47
N TRP A 122 5.82 2.93 -4.86
CA TRP A 122 5.97 3.11 -3.41
C TRP A 122 5.51 4.49 -2.95
N TYR A 123 5.87 5.56 -3.66
CA TYR A 123 5.43 6.92 -3.31
C TYR A 123 3.92 7.09 -3.42
N VAL A 124 3.30 6.58 -4.49
CA VAL A 124 1.86 6.69 -4.71
C VAL A 124 1.11 5.89 -3.64
N THR A 125 1.49 4.64 -3.43
CA THR A 125 0.84 3.74 -2.47
C THR A 125 0.97 4.27 -1.05
N GLY A 126 2.18 4.66 -0.64
CA GLY A 126 2.43 5.24 0.68
C GLY A 126 1.66 6.54 0.91
N SER A 127 1.64 7.43 -0.08
CA SER A 127 0.94 8.72 0.05
C SER A 127 -0.58 8.59 0.20
N ILE A 128 -1.19 7.56 -0.37
CA ILE A 128 -2.64 7.33 -0.29
C ILE A 128 -3.01 6.68 1.05
N ILE A 129 -2.21 5.71 1.49
CA ILE A 129 -2.53 4.87 2.66
C ILE A 129 -2.12 5.54 3.98
N VAL A 130 -0.93 6.15 4.04
CA VAL A 130 -0.37 6.76 5.26
C VAL A 130 -1.32 7.76 5.93
N PRO A 131 -1.93 8.75 5.25
CA PRO A 131 -2.78 9.73 5.93
C PRO A 131 -4.05 9.12 6.52
N GLY A 132 -4.56 8.01 5.97
CA GLY A 132 -5.72 7.29 6.50
C GLY A 132 -5.44 6.48 7.76
N LEU A 133 -4.23 5.96 7.91
CA LEU A 133 -3.85 5.08 9.01
C LEU A 133 -3.10 5.80 10.14
N LEU A 134 -2.28 6.79 9.81
CA LEU A 134 -1.40 7.47 10.77
C LEU A 134 -2.20 8.18 11.87
N LEU A 135 -3.33 8.76 11.51
CA LEU A 135 -4.15 9.56 12.41
C LEU A 135 -4.90 8.70 13.45
N PRO A 136 -5.62 7.62 13.07
CA PRO A 136 -6.15 6.64 14.03
C PRO A 136 -5.07 5.97 14.88
N PHE A 137 -3.91 5.68 14.29
CA PHE A 137 -2.80 5.07 15.00
C PHE A 137 -2.27 5.98 16.12
N LEU A 138 -2.03 7.28 15.82
CA LEU A 138 -1.61 8.26 16.84
C LEU A 138 -2.65 8.48 17.94
N MET A 139 -3.94 8.43 17.61
CA MET A 139 -5.01 8.54 18.62
C MET A 139 -4.97 7.39 19.63
N THR A 140 -4.51 6.20 19.22
CA THR A 140 -4.42 5.03 20.11
C THR A 140 -3.41 5.23 21.26
N PHE A 141 -2.37 6.04 21.05
CA PHE A 141 -1.40 6.36 22.11
C PHE A 141 -1.89 7.41 23.12
N ARG A 142 -2.99 8.10 22.84
CA ARG A 142 -3.55 9.11 23.75
C ARG A 142 -4.47 8.43 24.77
N THR A 143 -3.90 8.05 25.91
CA THR A 143 -4.43 7.18 26.97
C THR A 143 -5.77 7.59 27.61
N ASN A 144 -6.40 8.71 27.23
CA ASN A 144 -7.50 9.28 28.03
C ASN A 144 -8.70 9.82 27.24
N HIS A 145 -8.92 9.36 26.00
CA HIS A 145 -10.16 9.64 25.28
C HIS A 145 -10.77 8.36 24.73
N SER A 146 -12.06 8.16 25.01
CA SER A 146 -12.89 7.16 24.35
C SER A 146 -12.74 7.30 22.85
N ILE A 147 -12.44 6.21 22.16
CA ILE A 147 -12.29 6.27 20.72
C ILE A 147 -13.62 6.76 20.12
N PRO A 148 -13.63 7.88 19.36
CA PRO A 148 -14.88 8.47 18.90
C PRO A 148 -15.63 7.48 18.02
N VAL A 149 -16.96 7.46 18.09
CA VAL A 149 -17.88 6.58 17.33
C VAL A 149 -17.65 6.64 15.80
N ASN A 150 -16.82 7.57 15.32
CA ASN A 150 -16.61 7.90 13.91
C ASN A 150 -15.21 7.52 13.37
N ILE A 151 -14.52 6.52 13.94
CA ILE A 151 -13.20 6.04 13.49
C ILE A 151 -13.19 5.72 11.99
N ILE A 152 -14.26 5.07 11.51
CA ILE A 152 -14.37 4.65 10.11
C ILE A 152 -14.32 5.87 9.18
N GLN A 153 -14.97 6.98 9.54
CA GLN A 153 -14.90 8.22 8.77
C GLN A 153 -13.51 8.86 8.83
N LEU A 154 -12.86 8.78 9.99
CA LEU A 154 -11.53 9.30 10.20
C LEU A 154 -10.46 8.54 9.39
N MET A 155 -10.70 7.24 9.13
CA MET A 155 -9.86 6.40 8.26
C MET A 155 -10.17 6.61 6.77
N THR A 156 -11.45 6.70 6.41
CA THR A 156 -11.89 6.71 5.00
C THR A 156 -11.75 8.08 4.34
N LEU A 157 -12.07 9.18 5.03
CA LEU A 157 -12.04 10.52 4.44
C LEU A 157 -10.64 10.94 3.94
N PRO A 158 -9.54 10.77 4.70
CA PRO A 158 -8.21 11.13 4.22
C PRO A 158 -7.75 10.30 3.01
N VAL A 159 -8.13 9.02 2.97
CA VAL A 159 -7.84 8.13 1.84
C VAL A 159 -8.60 8.59 0.60
N MET A 160 -9.90 8.88 0.73
CA MET A 160 -10.72 9.36 -0.38
C MET A 160 -10.19 10.68 -0.96
N ILE A 161 -9.81 11.63 -0.10
CA ILE A 161 -9.23 12.91 -0.53
C ILE A 161 -7.89 12.69 -1.25
N SER A 162 -7.06 11.77 -0.75
CA SER A 162 -5.78 11.42 -1.38
C SER A 162 -5.96 10.78 -2.76
N ILE A 163 -6.97 9.91 -2.92
CA ILE A 163 -7.32 9.31 -4.21
C ILE A 163 -7.81 10.37 -5.19
N ILE A 164 -8.73 11.24 -4.78
CA ILE A 164 -9.26 12.33 -5.62
C ILE A 164 -8.12 13.24 -6.09
N TRP A 165 -7.19 13.59 -5.20
CA TRP A 165 -6.04 14.42 -5.54
C TRP A 165 -5.05 13.72 -6.48
N PHE A 166 -4.88 12.40 -6.35
CA PHE A 166 -4.06 11.61 -7.26
C PHE A 166 -4.65 11.54 -8.67
N ILE A 167 -5.97 11.37 -8.78
CA ILE A 167 -6.68 11.36 -10.07
C ILE A 167 -6.58 12.74 -10.74
N LEU A 168 -6.85 13.82 -9.99
CA LEU A 168 -6.74 15.19 -10.51
C LEU A 168 -5.32 15.51 -10.99
N GLY A 169 -4.29 15.14 -10.21
CA GLY A 169 -2.89 15.41 -10.59
C GLY A 169 -2.41 14.66 -11.83
N ASN A 170 -2.97 13.49 -12.17
CA ASN A 170 -2.66 12.81 -13.43
C ASN A 170 -3.39 13.44 -14.63
N LEU A 171 -4.60 14.00 -14.42
CA LEU A 171 -5.38 14.63 -15.48
C LEU A 171 -4.87 16.03 -15.86
N THR A 172 -4.30 16.78 -14.91
CA THR A 172 -3.82 18.16 -15.13
C THR A 172 -2.38 18.24 -15.65
N GLY A 173 -1.70 17.12 -15.91
CA GLY A 173 -0.32 17.10 -16.43
C GLY A 173 0.73 17.64 -15.45
N GLY A 174 0.34 17.89 -14.20
CA GLY A 174 1.17 18.46 -13.13
C GLY A 174 0.37 18.54 -11.84
N TYR A 175 1.05 18.34 -10.70
CA TYR A 175 0.43 18.58 -9.40
C TYR A 175 0.25 20.08 -9.21
N PRO A 176 -0.95 20.59 -8.87
CA PRO A 176 -1.10 21.98 -8.51
C PRO A 176 -0.18 22.24 -7.29
N PHE A 177 0.89 23.01 -7.49
CA PHE A 177 1.97 23.42 -6.56
C PHE A 177 3.34 22.68 -6.55
N ASP A 178 3.67 21.72 -7.41
CA ASP A 178 5.00 21.04 -7.43
C ASP A 178 5.48 20.37 -6.11
N LEU A 179 4.71 20.44 -5.03
CA LEU A 179 4.95 19.76 -3.77
C LEU A 179 4.15 18.46 -3.70
N SER A 180 4.82 17.34 -3.95
CA SER A 180 4.22 16.01 -4.06
C SER A 180 3.68 15.41 -2.74
N LEU A 181 4.11 15.93 -1.58
CA LEU A 181 3.82 15.31 -0.27
C LEU A 181 3.09 16.24 0.73
N LEU A 182 3.39 17.54 0.73
CA LEU A 182 2.89 18.47 1.74
C LEU A 182 1.36 18.69 1.72
N PRO A 183 0.67 18.82 0.57
CA PRO A 183 -0.78 19.05 0.55
C PRO A 183 -1.59 17.89 1.16
N ARG A 184 -1.08 16.66 1.05
CA ARG A 184 -1.75 15.43 1.56
C ARG A 184 -1.68 15.33 3.08
N ALA A 185 -0.52 15.66 3.66
CA ALA A 185 -0.36 15.75 5.11
C ALA A 185 -1.17 16.92 5.70
N VAL A 186 -1.17 18.07 5.01
CA VAL A 186 -1.90 19.28 5.44
C VAL A 186 -3.42 19.06 5.39
N THR A 187 -3.96 18.39 4.37
CA THR A 187 -5.40 18.03 4.36
C THR A 187 -5.76 17.09 5.49
N SER A 188 -4.92 16.09 5.81
CA SER A 188 -5.15 15.21 6.97
C SER A 188 -5.12 15.98 8.31
N LEU A 189 -4.25 16.98 8.44
CA LEU A 189 -4.15 17.84 9.62
C LEU A 189 -5.37 18.80 9.73
N ILE A 190 -5.84 19.33 8.60
CA ILE A 190 -7.04 20.17 8.54
C ILE A 190 -8.29 19.35 8.90
N ILE A 191 -8.39 18.10 8.44
CA ILE A 191 -9.48 17.17 8.80
C ILE A 191 -9.39 16.76 10.26
N LEU A 192 -8.19 16.61 10.85
CA LEU A 192 -8.04 16.41 12.30
C LEU A 192 -8.63 17.59 13.07
N VAL A 193 -8.24 18.82 12.70
CA VAL A 193 -8.69 20.06 13.36
C VAL A 193 -10.19 20.28 13.15
N LEU A 194 -10.73 19.98 11.97
CA LEU A 194 -12.16 20.06 11.66
C LEU A 194 -12.96 18.90 12.27
N GLY A 195 -12.41 17.69 12.34
CA GLY A 195 -13.05 16.49 12.89
C GLY A 195 -13.22 16.57 14.40
N ILE A 196 -12.24 17.13 15.12
CA ILE A 196 -12.37 17.47 16.54
C ILE A 196 -13.49 18.51 16.76
N LYS A 197 -13.70 19.45 15.81
CA LYS A 197 -14.80 20.43 15.84
C LYS A 197 -16.16 19.88 15.38
N CYS A 198 -16.19 18.95 14.43
CA CYS A 198 -17.38 18.45 13.73
C CYS A 198 -18.05 17.25 14.42
N ALA A 199 -17.36 16.56 15.33
CA ALA A 199 -17.91 15.49 16.17
C ALA A 199 -19.14 15.91 17.01
N ARG A 200 -19.49 17.21 17.03
CA ARG A 200 -20.65 17.74 17.77
C ARG A 200 -21.97 17.75 16.97
N ASN A 201 -22.03 17.63 15.63
CA ASN A 201 -23.27 18.01 14.93
C ASN A 201 -23.75 17.28 13.64
N GLN A 202 -23.38 16.04 13.30
CA GLN A 202 -23.97 15.40 12.10
C GLN A 202 -24.35 13.92 12.27
N LYS A 203 -25.64 13.65 12.48
CA LYS A 203 -26.25 12.30 12.46
C LYS A 203 -26.88 11.89 11.11
N ILE A 204 -27.17 12.84 10.19
CA ILE A 204 -28.07 12.57 9.04
C ILE A 204 -27.33 12.24 7.72
N ILE A 205 -26.06 12.65 7.56
CA ILE A 205 -25.30 12.43 6.31
C ILE A 205 -24.68 11.02 6.25
N LEU A 206 -24.44 10.38 7.40
CA LEU A 206 -23.81 9.05 7.52
C LEU A 206 -24.59 7.92 6.85
N ILE A 207 -25.91 7.86 7.05
CA ILE A 207 -26.75 6.74 6.60
C ILE A 207 -26.81 6.66 5.08
N LYS A 208 -26.68 7.80 4.39
CA LYS A 208 -26.74 7.84 2.94
C LYS A 208 -25.43 7.33 2.31
N LEU A 209 -24.27 7.63 2.89
CA LEU A 209 -22.95 7.35 2.29
C LEU A 209 -22.53 5.88 2.43
N GLU A 210 -22.80 5.22 3.57
CA GLU A 210 -22.53 3.77 3.74
C GLU A 210 -23.29 2.92 2.73
N ARG A 211 -24.50 3.35 2.37
CA ARG A 211 -25.38 2.66 1.42
C ARG A 211 -24.87 2.73 -0.02
N TRP A 212 -24.10 3.75 -0.37
CA TRP A 212 -23.47 3.88 -1.70
C TRP A 212 -22.14 3.12 -1.79
N ALA A 213 -21.32 3.15 -0.72
CA ALA A 213 -20.05 2.41 -0.69
C ALA A 213 -20.26 0.89 -0.75
N THR A 214 -21.27 0.38 -0.05
CA THR A 214 -21.67 -1.05 -0.11
C THR A 214 -22.21 -1.43 -1.49
N LEU A 215 -22.88 -0.52 -2.20
CA LEU A 215 -23.39 -0.76 -3.55
C LEU A 215 -22.26 -0.86 -4.59
N ILE A 216 -21.29 0.04 -4.53
CA ILE A 216 -20.13 0.07 -5.44
C ILE A 216 -19.26 -1.18 -5.25
N MET A 217 -19.04 -1.60 -4.00
CA MET A 217 -18.25 -2.79 -3.69
C MET A 217 -18.94 -4.08 -4.17
N ARG A 218 -20.28 -4.15 -4.08
CA ARG A 218 -21.10 -5.25 -4.63
C ARG A 218 -21.01 -5.37 -6.15
N ILE A 219 -20.96 -4.25 -6.85
CA ILE A 219 -20.86 -4.22 -8.33
C ILE A 219 -19.49 -4.71 -8.78
N LEU A 220 -18.40 -4.25 -8.14
CA LEU A 220 -17.04 -4.68 -8.49
C LEU A 220 -16.83 -6.19 -8.31
N ILE A 221 -17.38 -6.78 -7.25
CA ILE A 221 -17.21 -8.21 -6.95
C ILE A 221 -17.95 -9.10 -7.97
N LYS A 222 -19.13 -8.67 -8.43
CA LYS A 222 -19.92 -9.41 -9.43
C LYS A 222 -19.22 -9.49 -10.80
N TYR A 223 -18.37 -8.52 -11.12
CA TYR A 223 -17.60 -8.49 -12.38
C TYR A 223 -16.28 -9.26 -12.33
N ILE A 224 -15.75 -9.54 -11.14
CA ILE A 224 -14.46 -10.23 -10.97
C ILE A 224 -14.64 -11.75 -10.78
N PHE A 225 -15.82 -12.21 -10.32
CA PHE A 225 -16.08 -13.61 -9.95
C PHE A 225 -17.15 -14.32 -10.81
N LEU A 226 -17.50 -13.76 -11.97
CA LEU A 226 -18.31 -14.41 -13.03
C LEU A 226 -17.41 -14.76 -14.21
#